data_AF-A0A812FUH7-F1
#
_entry.id   AF-A0A812FUH7-F1
#
_cell.length_a   1.000
_cell.length_b   1.000
_cell.length_c   1.000
_cell.angle_alpha   90.00
_cell.angle_beta   90.00
_cell.angle_gamma   90.00
#
_symmetry.space_group_name_H-M   'P 1'
#
loop_
_entity.id
_entity.type
_entity.pdbx_description
1 polymer ?
#
loop_
_entity_poly.entity_id
_entity_poly.type
_entity_poly.pdbx_seq_one_letter_code
_entity_poly.pdbx_strand_id
1 'polypeptide(L)'
;MIKIDSELGFSNYVALEYEKDICFVHSDPIEVCLPDFTYAALDVDKYDSWWGANHSESYIPRDLDEILDSPYLIQPSLQYKKSKTKTTRLVENYNSSVKFEFICPVLTEHFPSLQQGRHRFWFARYLELPFVVVAVSAQALKYLIEHDLIYSKSLRSRYVFNRKFEIVQDLTKPLGN
;
A
#
# COMPACT_ATOMS: atom_id res chain seq x y z
N MET A 1 23.91 2.89 14.11
CA MET A 1 23.42 4.27 14.19
C MET A 1 22.66 4.55 12.90
N ILE A 2 21.36 4.77 13.00
CA ILE A 2 20.48 5.03 11.85
C ILE A 2 20.73 6.47 11.42
N LYS A 3 21.19 6.69 10.18
CA LYS A 3 21.18 8.01 9.57
C LYS A 3 19.83 8.19 8.88
N ILE A 4 18.99 9.04 9.48
CA ILE A 4 17.91 9.73 8.78
C ILE A 4 18.64 10.84 8.02
N ASP A 5 18.76 10.73 6.70
CA ASP A 5 19.39 11.80 5.91
C ASP A 5 18.44 13.01 5.86
N SER A 6 18.59 13.89 6.86
CA SER A 6 17.95 15.19 6.92
C SER A 6 18.47 16.17 5.86
N GLU A 7 19.58 15.84 5.19
CA GLU A 7 20.26 16.74 4.24
C GLU A 7 19.61 16.81 2.86
N LEU A 8 18.66 15.92 2.53
CA LEU A 8 17.90 16.04 1.28
C LEU A 8 16.69 17.00 1.39
N GLY A 9 16.45 17.66 2.52
CA GLY A 9 15.33 18.61 2.65
C GLY A 9 13.94 17.95 2.62
N PHE A 10 13.87 16.67 2.98
CA PHE A 10 12.73 15.79 2.70
C PHE A 10 12.21 15.16 4.00
N SER A 11 11.44 15.91 4.78
CA SER A 11 10.93 15.55 6.12
C SER A 11 9.72 14.60 6.15
N ASN A 12 9.36 13.97 5.02
CA ASN A 12 8.01 13.42 4.76
C ASN A 12 8.00 12.00 4.13
N TYR A 13 9.01 11.15 4.35
CA TYR A 13 9.18 9.88 3.62
C TYR A 13 9.23 8.62 4.52
N VAL A 14 8.49 7.55 4.16
CA VAL A 14 8.82 6.19 4.62
C VAL A 14 9.87 5.65 3.64
N ALA A 15 11.15 5.90 3.86
CA ALA A 15 12.20 5.39 2.97
C ALA A 15 12.46 3.88 3.20
N LEU A 16 11.56 3.05 2.69
CA LEU A 16 11.81 1.64 2.39
C LEU A 16 12.24 1.55 0.92
N GLU A 17 13.53 1.79 0.67
CA GLU A 17 14.12 1.61 -0.66
C GLU A 17 14.11 0.11 -1.02
N TYR A 18 13.35 -0.25 -2.05
CA TYR A 18 13.44 -1.52 -2.77
C TYR A 18 13.98 -1.21 -4.17
N GLU A 19 14.75 -2.14 -4.76
CA GLU A 19 15.56 -2.02 -5.99
C GLU A 19 15.25 -0.82 -6.91
N LYS A 20 16.30 -0.03 -7.21
CA LYS A 20 16.32 1.27 -7.91
C LYS A 20 15.00 2.08 -7.89
N ASP A 21 15.06 3.14 -7.09
CA ASP A 21 14.36 4.41 -7.31
C ASP A 21 12.87 4.49 -6.92
N ILE A 22 12.30 3.51 -6.20
CA ILE A 22 10.97 3.64 -5.58
C ILE A 22 11.07 4.21 -4.16
N CYS A 23 10.38 5.31 -3.91
CA CYS A 23 10.34 5.99 -2.63
C CYS A 23 8.89 6.09 -2.13
N PHE A 24 8.56 5.40 -1.03
CA PHE A 24 7.22 5.48 -0.46
C PHE A 24 7.00 6.81 0.25
N VAL A 25 6.00 7.56 -0.21
CA VAL A 25 5.64 8.89 0.31
C VAL A 25 4.30 8.82 1.04
N HIS A 26 4.06 9.78 1.94
CA HIS A 26 2.80 9.89 2.65
C HIS A 26 1.59 9.81 1.72
N SER A 27 0.54 9.18 2.22
CA SER A 27 -0.80 9.35 1.65
C SER A 27 -1.20 10.83 1.78
N ASP A 28 -1.83 11.40 0.75
CA ASP A 28 -2.26 12.80 0.76
C ASP A 28 -3.17 13.07 2.00
N PRO A 29 -2.91 14.11 2.81
CA PRO A 29 -3.74 14.45 3.97
C PRO A 29 -5.23 14.64 3.64
N ILE A 30 -5.57 15.01 2.40
CA ILE A 30 -6.96 15.11 1.90
C ILE A 30 -7.56 13.72 1.67
N GLU A 31 -6.73 12.73 1.32
CA GLU A 31 -7.11 11.34 1.08
C GLU A 31 -7.23 10.52 2.38
N VAL A 32 -6.52 10.92 3.44
CA VAL A 32 -6.51 10.23 4.73
C VAL A 32 -7.54 10.81 5.68
N CYS A 33 -8.79 10.36 5.58
CA CYS A 33 -9.83 10.62 6.59
C CYS A 33 -9.64 9.75 7.87
N LEU A 34 -8.41 9.45 8.26
CA LEU A 34 -8.11 8.65 9.45
C LEU A 34 -7.48 9.57 10.52
N PRO A 35 -8.17 9.85 11.64
CA PRO A 35 -7.64 10.71 12.69
C PRO A 35 -6.36 10.15 13.34
N ASP A 36 -6.24 8.81 13.42
CA ASP A 36 -5.09 8.08 13.93
C ASP A 36 -4.71 6.92 12.99
N PHE A 37 -3.62 7.08 12.25
CA PHE A 37 -3.11 6.04 11.35
C PHE A 37 -1.60 5.84 11.49
N THR A 38 -1.16 4.65 11.13
CA THR A 38 0.24 4.22 11.13
C THR A 38 0.63 3.70 9.74
N TYR A 39 1.92 3.56 9.48
CA TYR A 39 2.43 2.94 8.29
C TYR A 39 2.91 1.52 8.58
N ALA A 40 2.50 0.57 7.73
CA ALA A 40 2.90 -0.82 7.80
C ALA A 40 3.34 -1.32 6.42
N ALA A 41 4.27 -2.28 6.39
CA ALA A 41 4.66 -2.96 5.17
C ALA A 41 3.70 -4.12 4.91
N LEU A 42 2.83 -3.98 3.91
CA LEU A 42 1.88 -5.01 3.50
C LEU A 42 2.57 -6.01 2.58
N ASP A 43 2.45 -7.31 2.87
CA ASP A 43 2.93 -8.38 2.00
C ASP A 43 2.02 -8.47 0.77
N VAL A 44 2.57 -8.20 -0.42
CA VAL A 44 1.78 -8.03 -1.64
C VAL A 44 1.10 -9.34 -2.05
N ASP A 45 1.82 -10.47 -2.03
CA ASP A 45 1.28 -11.74 -2.49
C ASP A 45 0.24 -12.32 -1.51
N LYS A 46 0.53 -12.22 -0.21
CA LYS A 46 -0.43 -12.66 0.81
C LYS A 46 -1.70 -11.83 0.77
N TYR A 47 -1.56 -10.52 0.64
CA TYR A 47 -2.72 -9.63 0.56
C TYR A 47 -3.49 -9.79 -0.75
N ASP A 48 -2.83 -9.95 -1.90
CA ASP A 48 -3.50 -10.19 -3.19
C ASP A 48 -4.38 -11.45 -3.14
N SER A 49 -3.81 -12.53 -2.61
CA SER A 49 -4.52 -13.81 -2.41
C SER A 49 -5.70 -13.66 -1.44
N TRP A 50 -5.48 -13.01 -0.30
CA TRP A 50 -6.51 -12.79 0.71
C TRP A 50 -7.63 -11.88 0.17
N TRP A 51 -7.30 -10.81 -0.55
CA TRP A 51 -8.25 -9.85 -1.08
C TRP A 51 -9.15 -10.48 -2.13
N GLY A 52 -8.57 -11.23 -3.08
CA GLY A 52 -9.33 -11.95 -4.11
C GLY A 52 -10.30 -12.99 -3.52
N ALA A 53 -9.92 -13.66 -2.43
CA ALA A 53 -10.74 -14.69 -1.79
C ALA A 53 -11.86 -14.13 -0.89
N ASN A 54 -11.64 -12.98 -0.23
CA ASN A 54 -12.54 -12.48 0.81
C ASN A 54 -13.37 -11.26 0.39
N HIS A 55 -12.95 -10.51 -0.63
CA HIS A 55 -13.66 -9.30 -1.08
C HIS A 55 -13.65 -9.12 -2.61
N SER A 56 -14.11 -10.16 -3.33
CA SER A 56 -14.16 -10.18 -4.80
C SER A 56 -14.95 -9.02 -5.42
N GLU A 57 -15.90 -8.45 -4.67
CA GLU A 57 -16.72 -7.29 -5.09
C GLU A 57 -15.92 -5.98 -5.19
N SER A 58 -14.79 -5.89 -4.50
CA SER A 58 -13.93 -4.69 -4.47
C SER A 58 -12.56 -4.89 -5.12
N TYR A 59 -12.22 -6.15 -5.41
CA TYR A 59 -10.97 -6.59 -6.00
C TYR A 59 -10.72 -5.97 -7.38
N ILE A 60 -9.47 -5.54 -7.62
CA ILE A 60 -9.02 -5.13 -8.95
C ILE A 60 -8.15 -6.27 -9.52
N PRO A 61 -8.54 -6.91 -10.63
CA PRO A 61 -7.77 -7.99 -11.22
C PRO A 61 -6.43 -7.51 -11.77
N ARG A 62 -5.47 -8.45 -11.90
CA ARG A 62 -4.15 -8.16 -12.48
C ARG A 62 -4.30 -7.86 -13.97
N ASP A 63 -5.00 -8.72 -14.69
CA ASP A 63 -5.48 -8.41 -16.04
C ASP A 63 -6.68 -7.47 -15.92
N LEU A 64 -6.52 -6.23 -16.38
CA LEU A 64 -7.59 -5.24 -16.30
C LEU A 64 -8.76 -5.60 -17.21
N ASP A 65 -8.58 -6.42 -18.25
CA ASP A 65 -9.66 -6.82 -19.14
C ASP A 65 -10.71 -7.68 -18.38
N GLU A 66 -10.31 -8.42 -17.34
CA GLU A 66 -11.23 -9.15 -16.44
C GLU A 66 -12.24 -8.23 -15.72
N ILE A 67 -11.99 -6.92 -15.64
CA ILE A 67 -12.97 -5.96 -15.11
C ILE A 67 -14.26 -6.00 -15.94
N LEU A 68 -14.16 -6.21 -17.26
CA LEU A 68 -15.29 -6.22 -18.19
C LEU A 68 -16.25 -7.37 -17.90
N ASP A 69 -15.73 -8.47 -17.34
CA ASP A 69 -16.49 -9.68 -17.01
C ASP A 69 -16.97 -9.72 -15.55
N SER A 70 -16.72 -8.66 -14.78
CA SER A 70 -17.07 -8.62 -13.36
C SER A 70 -18.59 -8.64 -13.12
N PRO A 71 -19.12 -9.65 -12.40
CA PRO A 71 -20.55 -9.71 -12.07
C PRO A 71 -20.95 -8.69 -10.99
N TYR A 72 -19.98 -8.02 -10.36
CA TYR A 72 -20.19 -7.12 -9.22
C TYR A 72 -20.29 -5.64 -9.62
N LEU A 73 -19.94 -5.29 -10.86
CA LEU A 73 -19.88 -3.90 -11.32
C LEU A 73 -21.13 -3.52 -12.12
N ILE A 74 -21.78 -2.43 -11.72
CA ILE A 74 -22.93 -1.85 -12.43
C ILE A 74 -22.53 -1.28 -13.80
N GLN A 75 -21.28 -0.80 -13.94
CA GLN A 75 -20.75 -0.22 -15.19
C GLN A 75 -19.31 -0.68 -15.46
N PRO A 76 -19.10 -1.96 -15.87
CA PRO A 76 -17.78 -2.55 -16.09
C PRO A 76 -16.92 -1.74 -17.08
N SER A 77 -17.47 -1.33 -18.22
CA SER A 77 -16.72 -0.57 -19.24
C SER A 77 -16.24 0.80 -18.75
N LEU A 78 -17.04 1.48 -17.91
CA LEU A 78 -16.63 2.76 -17.33
C LEU A 78 -15.51 2.56 -16.31
N GLN A 79 -15.64 1.54 -15.46
CA GLN A 79 -14.63 1.20 -14.46
C GLN A 79 -13.32 0.75 -15.11
N TYR A 80 -13.40 -0.03 -16.19
CA TYR A 80 -12.27 -0.42 -17.03
C TYR A 80 -11.52 0.80 -17.56
N LYS A 81 -12.25 1.72 -18.22
CA LYS A 81 -11.64 2.95 -18.77
C LYS A 81 -10.93 3.78 -17.70
N LYS A 82 -11.56 3.95 -16.52
CA LYS A 82 -10.97 4.66 -15.38
C LYS A 82 -9.72 3.95 -14.86
N SER A 83 -9.78 2.64 -14.67
CA SER A 83 -8.67 1.85 -14.14
C SER A 83 -7.48 1.87 -15.10
N LYS A 84 -7.72 1.59 -16.39
CA LYS A 84 -6.71 1.65 -17.46
C LYS A 84 -6.05 3.03 -17.55
N THR A 85 -6.82 4.10 -17.51
CA THR A 85 -6.25 5.47 -17.53
C THR A 85 -5.33 5.72 -16.32
N LYS A 86 -5.73 5.29 -15.12
CA LYS A 86 -4.91 5.49 -13.90
C LYS A 86 -3.66 4.62 -13.90
N THR A 87 -3.76 3.35 -14.29
CA THR A 87 -2.63 2.42 -14.30
C THR A 87 -1.64 2.77 -15.41
N THR A 88 -2.10 3.13 -16.62
CA THR A 88 -1.24 3.63 -17.70
C THR A 88 -0.44 4.84 -17.25
N ARG A 89 -1.07 5.83 -16.61
CA ARG A 89 -0.36 7.01 -16.07
C ARG A 89 0.68 6.66 -15.01
N LEU A 90 0.41 5.67 -14.14
CA LEU A 90 1.39 5.23 -13.15
C LEU A 90 2.62 4.60 -13.82
N VAL A 91 2.40 3.75 -14.83
CA VAL A 91 3.48 3.12 -15.61
C VAL A 91 4.28 4.18 -16.37
N GLU A 92 3.62 5.14 -17.02
CA GLU A 92 4.28 6.25 -17.71
C GLU A 92 5.12 7.11 -16.75
N ASN A 93 4.56 7.46 -15.59
CA ASN A 93 5.27 8.22 -14.57
C ASN A 93 6.50 7.44 -14.06
N TYR A 94 6.37 6.15 -13.78
CA TYR A 94 7.48 5.32 -13.33
C TYR A 94 8.60 5.26 -14.38
N ASN A 95 8.27 4.97 -15.64
CA ASN A 95 9.25 4.83 -16.71
C ASN A 95 9.96 6.16 -17.08
N SER A 96 9.36 7.31 -16.79
CA SER A 96 9.93 8.63 -17.07
C SER A 96 10.66 9.25 -15.87
N SER A 97 10.57 8.65 -14.67
CA SER A 97 11.12 9.23 -13.44
C SER A 97 12.50 8.67 -13.13
N VAL A 98 13.44 9.55 -12.79
CA VAL A 98 14.72 9.13 -12.17
C VAL A 98 14.51 8.61 -10.74
N LYS A 99 13.47 9.12 -10.06
CA LYS A 99 13.02 8.67 -8.74
C LYS A 99 11.50 8.69 -8.72
N PHE A 100 10.89 7.55 -8.44
CA PHE A 100 9.44 7.38 -8.42
C PHE A 100 8.90 7.50 -6.99
N GLU A 101 8.04 8.48 -6.76
CA GLU A 101 7.33 8.64 -5.50
C GLU A 101 6.07 7.78 -5.49
N PHE A 102 6.04 6.79 -4.60
CA PHE A 102 4.92 5.88 -4.43
C PHE A 102 4.06 6.34 -3.26
N ILE A 103 2.92 6.96 -3.57
CA ILE A 103 1.96 7.40 -2.55
C ILE A 103 1.36 6.18 -1.86
N CYS A 104 1.53 6.08 -0.54
CA CYS A 104 1.03 4.95 0.25
C CYS A 104 -0.49 4.77 0.05
N PRO A 105 -0.98 3.57 -0.27
CA PRO A 105 -2.41 3.27 -0.26
C PRO A 105 -2.97 3.32 1.17
N VAL A 106 -4.29 3.47 1.30
CA VAL A 106 -4.96 3.61 2.61
C VAL A 106 -5.90 2.43 2.85
N LEU A 107 -5.76 1.75 3.98
CA LEU A 107 -6.68 0.71 4.48
C LEU A 107 -7.43 1.21 5.72
N THR A 108 -8.74 0.96 5.75
CA THR A 108 -9.65 1.50 6.79
C THR A 108 -10.42 0.42 7.55
N GLU A 109 -11.29 0.85 8.48
CA GLU A 109 -11.50 0.25 9.81
C GLU A 109 -12.30 -1.05 9.90
N HIS A 110 -12.99 -1.50 8.85
CA HIS A 110 -13.88 -2.67 8.99
C HIS A 110 -13.36 -3.95 8.35
N PHE A 111 -12.47 -3.81 7.38
CA PHE A 111 -11.82 -4.89 6.67
C PHE A 111 -10.64 -4.24 5.94
N PRO A 112 -9.47 -4.90 5.80
CA PRO A 112 -8.35 -4.32 5.09
C PRO A 112 -8.66 -4.29 3.58
N SER A 113 -9.67 -3.53 3.14
CA SER A 113 -9.88 -3.15 1.75
C SER A 113 -9.23 -1.80 1.52
N LEU A 114 -8.63 -1.68 0.35
CA LEU A 114 -8.11 -0.42 -0.13
C LEU A 114 -9.26 0.52 -0.46
N GLN A 115 -9.55 1.44 0.47
CA GLN A 115 -10.49 2.53 0.22
C GLN A 115 -9.90 3.50 -0.81
N GLN A 116 -8.58 3.74 -0.70
CA GLN A 116 -7.84 4.62 -1.60
C GLN A 116 -6.57 3.93 -2.10
N GLY A 117 -6.19 4.25 -3.34
CA GLY A 117 -4.96 3.73 -3.93
C GLY A 117 -5.04 2.29 -4.48
N ARG A 118 -6.23 1.75 -4.82
CA ARG A 118 -6.35 0.41 -5.45
C ARG A 118 -5.50 0.25 -6.72
N HIS A 119 -5.42 1.29 -7.54
CA HIS A 119 -4.57 1.36 -8.74
C HIS A 119 -3.07 1.41 -8.40
N ARG A 120 -2.72 1.98 -7.24
CA ARG A 120 -1.34 1.97 -6.71
C ARG A 120 -0.98 0.57 -6.23
N PHE A 121 -1.88 -0.14 -5.53
CA PHE A 121 -1.67 -1.56 -5.21
C PHE A 121 -1.60 -2.46 -6.45
N TRP A 122 -2.45 -2.21 -7.46
CA TRP A 122 -2.30 -2.85 -8.77
C TRP A 122 -0.90 -2.63 -9.34
N PHE A 123 -0.37 -1.41 -9.23
CA PHE A 123 0.96 -1.08 -9.71
C PHE A 123 2.07 -1.77 -8.91
N ALA A 124 1.92 -1.92 -7.59
CA ALA A 124 2.85 -2.73 -6.77
C ALA A 124 2.92 -4.19 -7.24
N ARG A 125 1.77 -4.79 -7.62
CA ARG A 125 1.72 -6.13 -8.22
C ARG A 125 2.36 -6.16 -9.61
N TYR A 126 2.11 -5.15 -10.44
CA TYR A 126 2.70 -5.01 -11.77
C TYR A 126 4.23 -4.95 -11.73
N LEU A 127 4.79 -4.29 -10.70
CA LEU A 127 6.23 -4.20 -10.46
C LEU A 127 6.80 -5.41 -9.69
N GLU A 128 5.99 -6.43 -9.38
CA GLU A 128 6.39 -7.60 -8.60
C GLU A 128 7.05 -7.25 -7.26
N LEU A 129 6.55 -6.19 -6.60
CA LEU A 129 7.08 -5.78 -5.31
C LEU A 129 6.72 -6.83 -4.24
N PRO A 130 7.67 -7.23 -3.38
CA PRO A 130 7.37 -8.15 -2.28
C PRO A 130 6.53 -7.50 -1.18
N PHE A 131 6.57 -6.16 -1.09
CA PHE A 131 5.76 -5.40 -0.15
C PHE A 131 5.39 -4.02 -0.71
N VAL A 132 4.37 -3.41 -0.11
CA VAL A 132 4.01 -2.01 -0.31
C VAL A 132 3.76 -1.36 1.05
N VAL A 133 4.21 -0.11 1.21
CA VAL A 133 3.91 0.64 2.43
C VAL A 133 2.49 1.20 2.35
N VAL A 134 1.71 0.97 3.40
CA VAL A 134 0.31 1.36 3.48
C VAL A 134 0.03 2.17 4.74
N ALA A 135 -0.83 3.18 4.62
CA ALA A 135 -1.41 3.86 5.76
C ALA A 135 -2.60 3.04 6.28
N VAL A 136 -2.60 2.72 7.57
CA VAL A 136 -3.58 1.82 8.20
C VAL A 136 -4.09 2.42 9.50
N SER A 137 -5.40 2.29 9.75
CA SER A 137 -5.95 2.55 11.08
C SER A 137 -5.49 1.47 12.07
N ALA A 138 -5.63 1.72 13.37
CA ALA A 138 -5.29 0.74 14.41
C ALA A 138 -6.07 -0.58 14.24
N GLN A 139 -7.35 -0.49 13.86
CA GLN A 139 -8.19 -1.67 13.62
C GLN A 139 -7.75 -2.45 12.37
N ALA A 140 -7.42 -1.75 11.28
CA ALA A 140 -6.89 -2.39 10.07
C ALA A 140 -5.54 -3.06 10.35
N LEU A 141 -4.66 -2.42 11.12
CA LEU A 141 -3.38 -2.99 11.54
C LEU A 141 -3.56 -4.31 12.31
N LYS A 142 -4.50 -4.35 13.25
CA LYS A 142 -4.83 -5.57 14.00
C LYS A 142 -5.22 -6.72 13.07
N TYR A 143 -6.10 -6.46 12.09
CA TYR A 143 -6.48 -7.46 11.09
C TYR A 143 -5.29 -7.94 10.25
N LEU A 144 -4.43 -7.03 9.80
CA LEU A 144 -3.25 -7.42 9.02
C LEU A 144 -2.32 -8.35 9.81
N ILE A 145 -2.17 -8.12 11.12
CA ILE A 145 -1.38 -8.99 12.01
C ILE A 145 -2.08 -10.34 12.21
N GLU A 146 -3.39 -10.35 12.52
CA GLU A 146 -4.17 -11.57 12.76
C GLU A 146 -4.20 -12.51 11.55
N HIS A 147 -4.18 -11.96 10.34
CA HIS A 147 -4.19 -12.72 9.09
C HIS A 147 -2.80 -12.94 8.45
N ASP A 148 -1.71 -12.63 9.17
CA ASP A 148 -0.33 -12.78 8.67
C ASP A 148 -0.07 -12.03 7.34
N LEU A 149 -0.69 -10.87 7.15
CA LEU A 149 -0.62 -10.06 5.91
C LEU A 149 0.52 -9.03 5.94
N ILE A 150 1.30 -8.97 7.02
CA ILE A 150 2.42 -8.05 7.17
C ILE A 150 3.71 -8.66 6.63
N TYR A 151 4.47 -7.89 5.86
CA TYR A 151 5.75 -8.30 5.32
C TYR A 151 6.86 -8.18 6.39
N SER A 152 7.35 -9.30 6.92
CA SER A 152 8.33 -9.33 8.02
C SER A 152 9.75 -9.79 7.63
N LYS A 153 10.02 -9.99 6.34
CA LYS A 153 11.29 -10.58 5.86
C LYS A 153 12.50 -9.61 5.86
N SER A 154 12.29 -8.32 6.10
CA SER A 154 13.38 -7.33 6.14
C SER A 154 13.48 -6.60 7.49
N LEU A 155 14.69 -6.19 7.85
CA LEU A 155 14.99 -5.39 9.04
C LEU A 155 14.16 -4.11 9.18
N ARG A 156 13.72 -3.52 8.05
CA ARG A 156 12.94 -2.29 8.02
C ARG A 156 11.42 -2.55 7.99
N SER A 157 10.99 -3.68 7.42
CA SER A 157 9.57 -4.02 7.29
C SER A 157 8.95 -4.64 8.55
N ARG A 158 9.78 -5.01 9.53
CA ARG A 158 9.33 -5.47 10.85
C ARG A 158 8.84 -4.35 11.79
N TYR A 159 8.92 -3.09 11.36
CA TYR A 159 8.54 -1.95 12.20
C TYR A 159 7.27 -1.27 11.67
N VAL A 160 6.42 -0.85 12.60
CA VAL A 160 5.28 0.05 12.34
C VAL A 160 5.71 1.47 12.70
N PHE A 161 5.35 2.43 11.86
CA PHE A 161 5.73 3.83 12.01
C PHE A 161 4.51 4.72 12.23
N ASN A 162 4.61 5.72 13.11
CA ASN A 162 3.57 6.75 13.18
C ASN A 162 3.70 7.77 12.03
N ARG A 163 2.80 8.76 12.01
CA ARG A 163 2.82 9.87 11.03
C ARG A 163 4.12 10.70 11.00
N LYS A 164 4.93 10.63 12.06
CA LYS A 164 6.25 11.30 12.18
C LYS A 164 7.42 10.35 11.85
N PHE A 165 7.13 9.13 11.38
CA PHE A 165 8.12 8.08 11.13
C PHE A 165 8.87 7.56 12.35
N GLU A 166 8.31 7.77 13.54
CA GLU A 166 8.84 7.18 14.76
C GLU A 166 8.37 5.72 14.83
N ILE A 167 9.27 4.82 15.20
CA ILE A 167 8.94 3.40 15.42
C ILE A 167 7.96 3.33 16.60
N VAL A 168 6.75 2.86 16.35
CA VAL A 168 5.72 2.64 17.39
C VAL A 168 5.55 1.18 17.75
N GLN A 169 5.97 0.25 16.87
CA GLN A 169 5.88 -1.17 17.15
C GLN A 169 6.99 -1.96 16.44
N ASP A 170 7.55 -2.95 17.14
CA ASP A 170 8.43 -3.99 16.59
C ASP A 170 7.63 -5.29 16.49
N LEU A 171 7.36 -5.75 15.27
CA LEU A 171 6.51 -6.91 14.98
C LEU A 171 7.19 -8.24 15.31
N THR A 172 8.48 -8.24 15.67
CA THR A 172 9.16 -9.44 16.20
C THR A 172 8.91 -9.64 17.69
N LYS A 173 8.31 -8.66 18.37
CA LYS A 173 7.96 -8.72 19.78
C LYS A 173 6.46 -9.00 19.93
N PRO A 174 6.05 -9.78 20.94
CA PRO A 174 4.64 -9.97 21.23
C PRO A 174 3.99 -8.60 21.50
N LEU A 175 2.74 -8.43 21.01
CA LEU A 175 1.89 -7.30 21.37
C LEU A 175 1.82 -7.24 22.90
N GLY A 176 2.29 -6.14 23.49
CA GLY A 176 2.27 -5.97 24.94
C GLY A 176 0.84 -6.07 25.47
N ASN A 177 0.66 -6.83 26.55
CA ASN A 177 -0.59 -6.90 27.31
C ASN A 177 -0.99 -5.52 27.88
#